data_AF-A0A1X7MQ96-F1
#
_entry.id   AF-A0A1X7MQ96-F1
#
_cell.length_a   1.000
_cell.length_b   1.000
_cell.length_c   1.000
_cell.angle_alpha   90.00
_cell.angle_beta   90.00
_cell.angle_gamma   90.00
#
_symmetry.space_group_name_H-M   'P 1'
#
loop_
_entity.id
_entity.type
_entity.pdbx_description
1 polymer ?
#
loop_
_entity_poly.entity_id
_entity_poly.type
_entity_poly.pdbx_seq_one_letter_code
_entity_poly.pdbx_strand_id
1 'polypeptide(L)'
;MNKHLASVLTTVNAPYSMQLDDAMLAHCLVDLDLAKQHPGHVSTFLGEVSPLLQVEFAAVHHIPVPDLQAFAAAFSAWSGESYPLAA
;
A
#
# COMPACT_ATOMS: atom_id res chain seq x y z
N MET A 1 6.13 18.75 -4.51
CA MET A 1 6.32 17.29 -4.68
C MET A 1 6.68 16.71 -3.31
N ASN A 2 5.78 15.92 -2.72
CA ASN A 2 5.94 15.40 -1.37
C ASN A 2 7.07 14.35 -1.39
N LYS A 3 8.23 14.67 -0.80
CA LYS A 3 9.42 13.76 -0.77
C LYS A 3 9.08 12.37 -0.22
N HIS A 4 8.11 12.32 0.69
CA HIS A 4 7.59 11.11 1.31
C HIS A 4 6.97 10.16 0.28
N LEU A 5 6.21 10.69 -0.67
CA LEU A 5 5.46 9.92 -1.65
C LEU A 5 6.39 9.27 -2.70
N ALA A 6 7.41 10.01 -3.14
CA ALA A 6 8.46 9.47 -3.99
C ALA A 6 9.25 8.35 -3.29
N SER A 7 9.49 8.48 -1.97
CA SER A 7 10.17 7.43 -1.20
C SER A 7 9.34 6.15 -1.14
N VAL A 8 8.03 6.26 -0.90
CA VAL A 8 7.09 5.12 -0.89
C VAL A 8 7.11 4.38 -2.23
N LEU A 9 6.94 5.10 -3.34
CA LEU A 9 6.95 4.51 -4.67
C LEU A 9 8.29 3.89 -5.03
N THR A 10 9.40 4.48 -4.57
CA THR A 10 10.74 3.92 -4.83
C THR A 10 10.93 2.59 -4.11
N THR A 11 10.50 2.48 -2.84
CA THR A 11 10.55 1.22 -2.09
C THR A 11 9.63 0.16 -2.69
N VAL A 12 8.39 0.54 -3.00
CA VAL A 12 7.38 -0.37 -3.56
C VAL A 12 7.77 -0.88 -4.95
N ASN A 13 8.41 -0.05 -5.77
CA ASN A 13 8.82 -0.42 -7.12
C ASN A 13 10.27 -0.95 -7.20
N ALA A 14 11.10 -0.81 -6.17
CA ALA A 14 12.51 -1.25 -6.19
C ALA A 14 12.72 -2.72 -6.59
N PRO A 15 11.90 -3.68 -6.15
CA PRO A 15 12.06 -5.08 -6.53
C PRO A 15 11.34 -5.45 -7.85
N TYR A 16 10.57 -4.54 -8.47
CA TYR A 16 9.71 -4.86 -9.61
C TYR A 16 10.06 -4.02 -10.85
N SER A 17 10.19 -4.67 -12.01
CA SER A 17 10.41 -3.95 -13.29
C SER A 17 9.22 -3.06 -13.71
N MET A 18 8.05 -3.24 -13.11
CA MET A 18 6.86 -2.43 -13.33
C MET A 18 6.74 -1.38 -12.22
N GLN A 19 6.85 -0.11 -12.61
CA GLN A 19 6.60 1.00 -11.70
C GLN A 19 5.09 1.24 -11.63
N LEU A 20 4.48 0.96 -10.48
CA LEU A 20 3.16 1.47 -10.18
C LEU A 20 3.28 2.97 -9.92
N ASP A 21 2.39 3.75 -10.54
CA ASP A 21 2.17 5.14 -10.17
C ASP A 21 1.41 5.24 -8.84
N ASP A 22 1.48 6.40 -8.20
CA ASP A 22 0.80 6.70 -6.95
C ASP A 22 -0.71 6.44 -7.02
N ALA A 23 -1.37 6.89 -8.08
CA ALA A 23 -2.79 6.63 -8.30
C ALA A 23 -3.11 5.13 -8.39
N MET A 24 -2.23 4.36 -9.04
CA MET A 24 -2.43 2.93 -9.26
C MET A 24 -2.24 2.13 -7.97
N LEU A 25 -1.25 2.49 -7.16
CA LEU A 25 -1.08 1.96 -5.81
C LEU A 25 -2.27 2.33 -4.92
N ALA A 26 -2.74 3.58 -4.95
CA ALA A 26 -3.91 4.01 -4.21
C ALA A 26 -5.18 3.24 -4.59
N HIS A 27 -5.38 2.98 -5.90
CA HIS A 27 -6.46 2.11 -6.37
C HIS A 27 -6.34 0.67 -5.83
N CYS A 28 -5.13 0.12 -5.77
CA CYS A 28 -4.91 -1.19 -5.17
C CYS A 28 -5.23 -1.21 -3.67
N LEU A 29 -5.04 -0.10 -2.94
CA LEU A 29 -5.31 -0.01 -1.49
C LEU A 29 -6.80 0.15 -1.15
N VAL A 30 -7.66 0.39 -2.13
CA VAL A 30 -9.12 0.46 -1.94
C VAL A 30 -9.87 -0.66 -2.65
N ASP A 31 -9.21 -1.38 -3.56
CA ASP A 31 -9.77 -2.49 -4.32
C ASP A 31 -8.90 -3.74 -4.16
N LEU A 32 -9.42 -4.70 -3.39
CA LEU A 32 -8.74 -5.95 -3.08
C LEU A 32 -8.51 -6.83 -4.33
N ASP A 33 -9.37 -6.76 -5.34
CA ASP A 33 -9.18 -7.55 -6.56
C ASP A 33 -8.08 -6.96 -7.45
N LEU A 34 -7.90 -5.63 -7.43
CA LEU A 34 -6.73 -4.96 -7.99
C LEU A 34 -5.46 -5.27 -7.18
N ALA A 35 -5.55 -5.27 -5.86
CA ALA A 35 -4.43 -5.65 -4.99
C ALA A 35 -3.88 -7.05 -5.28
N LYS A 36 -4.78 -8.01 -5.55
CA LYS A 36 -4.40 -9.39 -5.94
C LYS A 36 -3.70 -9.48 -7.28
N GLN A 37 -3.87 -8.49 -8.17
CA GLN A 37 -3.14 -8.42 -9.44
C GLN A 37 -1.71 -7.89 -9.24
N HIS A 38 -1.48 -7.10 -8.19
CA HIS A 38 -0.18 -6.54 -7.82
C HIS A 38 0.20 -6.88 -6.36
N PRO A 39 0.17 -8.17 -5.95
CA PRO A 39 0.26 -8.53 -4.54
C PRO A 39 1.64 -8.21 -3.96
N GLY A 40 2.68 -8.24 -4.79
CA GLY A 40 4.04 -7.89 -4.41
C GLY A 40 4.15 -6.42 -3.99
N HIS A 41 3.71 -5.50 -4.84
CA HIS A 41 3.74 -4.07 -4.56
C HIS A 41 2.91 -3.71 -3.32
N VAL A 42 1.73 -4.32 -3.16
CA VAL A 42 0.86 -4.08 -1.99
C VAL A 42 1.49 -4.66 -0.72
N SER A 43 2.08 -5.86 -0.76
CA SER A 43 2.77 -6.45 0.39
C SER A 43 3.98 -5.60 0.81
N THR A 44 4.79 -5.13 -0.16
CA THR A 44 5.90 -4.20 0.13
C THR A 44 5.41 -2.89 0.74
N PHE A 45 4.30 -2.33 0.24
CA PHE A 45 3.72 -1.14 0.84
C PHE A 45 3.28 -1.38 2.29
N LEU A 46 2.53 -2.46 2.55
CA LEU A 46 2.00 -2.73 3.88
C LEU A 46 3.08 -3.17 4.89
N GLY A 47 4.13 -3.85 4.42
CA GLY A 47 5.18 -4.46 5.24
C GLY A 47 6.47 -3.65 5.39
N GLU A 48 6.96 -3.02 4.31
CA GLU A 48 8.25 -2.28 4.34
C GLU A 48 8.09 -0.78 4.52
N VAL A 49 6.97 -0.19 4.07
CA VAL A 49 6.73 1.24 4.26
C VAL A 49 6.32 1.50 5.71
N SER A 50 6.89 2.51 6.35
CA SER A 50 6.53 2.86 7.72
C SER A 50 5.04 3.24 7.83
N PRO A 51 4.31 2.82 8.89
CA PRO A 51 2.87 3.09 9.02
C PRO A 51 2.50 4.57 8.91
N LEU A 52 3.38 5.47 9.40
CA LEU A 52 3.21 6.92 9.26
C LEU A 52 3.14 7.36 7.78
N LEU A 53 4.05 6.84 6.94
CA LEU A 53 4.09 7.14 5.51
C LEU A 53 2.92 6.49 4.78
N GLN A 54 2.46 5.32 5.22
CA GLN A 54 1.27 4.69 4.66
C GLN A 54 0.01 5.53 4.92
N VAL A 55 -0.12 6.09 6.13
CA VAL A 55 -1.22 7.01 6.49
C VAL A 55 -1.12 8.35 5.74
N GLU A 56 0.08 8.92 5.61
CA GLU A 56 0.29 10.13 4.78
C GLU A 56 -0.07 9.87 3.32
N PHE A 57 0.30 8.72 2.77
CA PHE A 57 -0.05 8.30 1.42
C PHE A 57 -1.57 8.19 1.28
N ALA A 58 -2.23 7.47 2.19
CA ALA A 58 -3.68 7.35 2.22
C ALA A 58 -4.37 8.74 2.28
N ALA A 59 -3.88 9.65 3.13
CA ALA A 59 -4.41 10.99 3.24
C ALA A 59 -4.30 11.80 1.94
N VAL A 60 -3.17 11.71 1.22
CA VAL A 60 -2.99 12.36 -0.08
C VAL A 60 -3.96 11.81 -1.13
N HIS A 61 -4.27 10.52 -1.06
CA HIS A 61 -5.20 9.85 -1.97
C HIS A 61 -6.66 9.82 -1.48
N HIS A 62 -6.98 10.56 -0.41
CA HIS A 62 -8.32 10.62 0.18
C HIS A 62 -8.86 9.25 0.65
N ILE A 63 -7.96 8.32 0.98
CA ILE A 63 -8.29 7.02 1.56
C ILE A 63 -8.41 7.20 3.08
N PRO A 64 -9.57 6.88 3.69
CA PRO A 64 -9.70 6.91 5.14
C PRO A 64 -8.74 5.90 5.79
N VAL A 65 -8.05 6.32 6.84
CA VAL A 65 -7.21 5.42 7.66
C VAL A 65 -7.94 4.13 8.10
N PRO A 66 -9.20 4.18 8.60
CA PRO A 66 -9.91 2.95 8.95
C PRO A 66 -10.15 2.03 7.75
N ASP A 67 -10.35 2.58 6.55
CA ASP A 67 -10.52 1.78 5.33
C ASP A 67 -9.20 1.13 4.93
N LEU A 68 -8.08 1.86 5.05
CA LEU A 68 -6.74 1.32 4.84
C LEU A 68 -6.41 0.19 5.83
N GLN A 69 -6.80 0.32 7.10
CA GLN A 69 -6.63 -0.73 8.11
C GLN A 69 -7.48 -1.97 7.80
N ALA A 70 -8.76 -1.76 7.44
CA ALA A 70 -9.65 -2.84 7.04
C ALA A 70 -9.12 -3.57 5.80
N PHE A 71 -8.60 -2.83 4.82
CA PHE A 71 -7.94 -3.37 3.65
C PHE A 71 -6.69 -4.17 4.03
N ALA A 72 -5.81 -3.63 4.88
CA ALA A 72 -4.60 -4.31 5.32
C ALA A 72 -4.93 -5.64 6.03
N ALA A 73 -5.99 -5.66 6.83
CA ALA A 73 -6.50 -6.88 7.48
C ALA A 73 -7.06 -7.89 6.47
N ALA A 74 -7.84 -7.43 5.48
CA ALA A 74 -8.37 -8.30 4.43
C ALA A 74 -7.26 -8.88 3.54
N PHE A 75 -6.27 -8.06 3.18
CA PHE A 75 -5.10 -8.48 2.41
C PHE A 75 -4.22 -9.43 3.20
N SER A 76 -3.98 -9.17 4.49
CA SER A 76 -3.29 -10.08 5.43
C SER A 76 -3.96 -11.45 5.49
N ALA A 77 -5.29 -11.50 5.62
CA ALA A 77 -6.03 -12.75 5.64
C ALA A 77 -5.93 -13.55 4.33
N TRP A 78 -5.73 -12.86 3.20
CA TRP A 78 -5.57 -13.47 1.88
C TRP A 78 -4.13 -13.89 1.59
N SER A 79 -3.14 -13.03 1.84
CA SER A 79 -1.72 -13.28 1.58
C SER A 79 -1.08 -14.21 2.61
N GLY A 80 -1.66 -14.29 3.81
CA GLY A 80 -1.11 -15.02 4.95
C GLY A 80 0.03 -14.29 5.67
N GLU A 81 0.38 -13.07 5.25
CA GLU A 81 1.36 -12.21 5.90
C GLU A 81 0.71 -11.33 6.97
N SER A 82 1.47 -10.91 7.98
CA SER A 82 0.99 -10.00 9.03
C SER A 82 1.57 -8.60 8.83
N TYR A 83 0.71 -7.59 8.78
CA TYR A 83 1.12 -6.20 8.58
C TYR A 83 0.82 -5.32 9.80
N PRO A 84 1.66 -4.31 10.10
CA PRO A 84 1.44 -3.43 11.26
C PRO A 84 0.11 -2.68 11.23
N LEU A 85 -0.42 -2.37 10.03
CA LEU A 85 -1.71 -1.69 9.84
C LEU A 85 -2.93 -2.61 9.97
N ALA A 86 -2.71 -3.93 9.95
CA ALA A 86 -3.74 -4.94 10.15
C ALA A 86 -3.91 -5.35 11.63
N ALA A 87 -3.08 -4.81 12.53
CA ALA A 87 -2.98 -5.18 13.94
C ALA A 87 -3.85 -4.31 14.87
#